data_AF-A0A849WAR0-F1
#
_entry.id   AF-A0A849WAR0-F1
#
_cell.length_a   1.000
_cell.length_b   1.000
_cell.length_c   1.000
_cell.angle_alpha   90.00
_cell.angle_beta   90.00
_cell.angle_gamma   90.00
#
_symmetry.space_group_name_H-M   'P 1'
#
loop_
_entity.id
_entity.type
_entity.pdbx_description
1 polymer ?
#
loop_
_entity_poly.entity_id
_entity_poly.type
_entity_poly.pdbx_seq_one_letter_code
_entity_poly.pdbx_strand_id
1 'polypeptide(L)'
;MDEIPPQQREQQILEYLKIEGYALSKSIVAHLKAISPRGTSIQNVRKLLQKLKEQAMVEYREIPDTQEHVYFLTDKAFASFGLDAHQLKKIPFQHIRHYWTVRMLEKMLSRDIAATEYQMESTNEFHDDENRLLVKFQERGNTIQLRSDAEIRISKNEEERLCMRVEIDMGTESISSTLRSKWNNYHLYFQSSQISKDYITRPLYMLFVTPQARIANICHKFKKHEAMPYIFFLPMENLQPFLLDLRHQEDLDRAKVSSDLRKDFRSQKKKLSASAHIQKQEDSWLIEDQENAASYLIQPGAKQLFVYTKVNLFSDAVLLTHEGRHVSLFSLTSGREFLLSFHSAVKTATKHHPRYDIQIQTIFSMPAQNPFFPMLIPYENRHCLWQPHGYLKIRKKHENNEPQDILLALIFSASNSPLTQEAFRPYENFLAEETLLSKITALPIYYGCLVLVQTQPQIEQIQKILENSKIKPCTRFLLPKDCLPDRIFDQPVWRTAEGQCLTFFEESRDR
;
A
#
# COMPACT_ATOMS: atom_id res chain seq x y z
N MET A 1 -23.35 -13.73 31.02
CA MET A 1 -23.56 -14.06 29.60
C MET A 1 -24.21 -15.42 29.51
N ASP A 2 -25.39 -15.47 28.92
CA ASP A 2 -26.20 -16.69 28.79
C ASP A 2 -25.70 -17.59 27.67
N GLU A 3 -26.06 -18.88 27.75
CA GLU A 3 -25.69 -19.86 26.74
C GLU A 3 -26.53 -19.64 25.46
N ILE A 4 -25.87 -19.42 24.33
CA ILE A 4 -26.58 -19.28 23.04
C ILE A 4 -27.12 -20.65 22.56
N PRO A 5 -28.38 -20.72 22.11
CA PRO A 5 -28.98 -21.95 21.59
C PRO A 5 -28.18 -22.57 20.43
N PRO A 6 -28.22 -23.90 20.24
CA PRO A 6 -27.49 -24.58 19.16
C PRO A 6 -27.80 -24.06 17.76
N GLN A 7 -29.05 -23.68 17.48
CA GLN A 7 -29.47 -23.12 16.19
C GLN A 7 -28.82 -21.75 15.92
N GLN A 8 -28.70 -20.90 16.95
CA GLN A 8 -27.98 -19.64 16.83
C GLN A 8 -26.49 -19.88 16.63
N ARG A 9 -25.89 -20.89 17.30
CA ARG A 9 -24.49 -21.27 17.05
C ARG A 9 -24.25 -21.73 15.62
N GLU A 10 -25.15 -22.53 15.05
CA GLU A 10 -25.09 -22.95 13.64
C GLU A 10 -25.10 -21.74 12.71
N GLN A 11 -26.02 -20.80 12.94
CA GLN A 11 -26.07 -19.55 12.17
C GLN A 11 -24.79 -18.73 12.30
N GLN A 12 -24.23 -18.59 13.51
CA GLN A 12 -22.97 -17.88 13.73
C GLN A 12 -21.79 -18.56 13.01
N ILE A 13 -21.74 -19.90 12.94
CA ILE A 13 -20.74 -20.62 12.15
C ILE A 13 -20.87 -20.28 10.66
N LEU A 14 -22.10 -20.27 10.13
CA LEU A 14 -22.35 -19.98 8.72
C LEU A 14 -22.04 -18.52 8.38
N GLU A 15 -22.41 -17.57 9.24
CA GLU A 15 -22.06 -16.15 9.11
C GLU A 15 -20.55 -15.93 9.17
N TYR A 16 -19.86 -16.60 10.09
CA TYR A 16 -18.40 -16.56 10.19
C TYR A 16 -17.73 -17.09 8.92
N LEU A 17 -18.16 -18.26 8.41
CA LEU A 17 -17.62 -18.83 7.17
C LEU A 17 -17.97 -17.99 5.93
N LYS A 18 -19.10 -17.28 5.93
CA LYS A 18 -19.45 -16.31 4.88
C LYS A 18 -18.45 -15.16 4.84
N ILE A 19 -18.06 -14.64 6.00
CA ILE A 19 -17.12 -13.51 6.11
C ILE A 19 -15.67 -13.94 5.87
N GLU A 20 -15.29 -15.11 6.38
CA GLU A 20 -13.90 -15.59 6.39
C GLU A 20 -13.55 -16.52 5.24
N GLY A 21 -14.55 -16.97 4.46
CA GLY A 21 -14.41 -17.91 3.35
C GLY A 21 -14.01 -19.32 3.78
N TYR A 22 -12.81 -19.47 4.32
CA TYR A 22 -12.18 -20.72 4.75
C TYR A 22 -11.73 -20.63 6.20
N ALA A 23 -12.15 -21.57 7.05
CA ALA A 23 -11.76 -21.58 8.45
C ALA A 23 -11.42 -22.98 8.97
N LEU A 24 -10.46 -23.02 9.91
CA LEU A 24 -10.18 -24.20 10.72
C LEU A 24 -11.21 -24.28 11.87
N SER A 25 -11.47 -25.50 12.37
CA SER A 25 -12.34 -25.67 13.55
C SER A 25 -11.90 -24.82 14.75
N LYS A 26 -10.59 -24.63 14.93
CA LYS A 26 -10.03 -23.82 16.03
C LYS A 26 -10.41 -22.34 15.89
N SER A 27 -10.37 -21.80 14.67
CA SER A 27 -10.75 -20.42 14.39
C SER A 27 -12.24 -20.18 14.65
N ILE A 28 -13.07 -21.15 14.25
CA ILE A 28 -14.52 -21.14 14.50
C ILE A 28 -14.81 -21.20 16.01
N VAL A 29 -14.10 -22.06 16.75
CA VAL A 29 -14.22 -22.11 18.22
C VAL A 29 -13.85 -20.78 18.85
N ALA A 30 -12.74 -20.17 18.43
CA ALA A 30 -12.30 -18.88 18.99
C ALA A 30 -13.34 -17.78 18.74
N HIS A 31 -13.89 -17.70 17.54
CA HIS A 31 -14.96 -16.77 17.20
C HIS A 31 -16.21 -16.97 18.07
N LEU A 32 -16.69 -18.21 18.17
CA LEU A 32 -17.87 -18.52 18.99
C LEU A 32 -17.64 -18.26 20.49
N LYS A 33 -16.42 -18.49 20.99
CA LYS A 33 -16.05 -18.21 22.39
C LYS A 33 -16.10 -16.71 22.69
N ALA A 34 -15.69 -15.87 21.75
CA ALA A 34 -15.75 -14.42 21.90
C ALA A 34 -17.20 -13.91 22.02
N ILE A 35 -18.17 -14.62 21.40
CA ILE A 35 -19.60 -14.28 21.47
C ILE A 35 -20.25 -14.88 22.72
N SER A 36 -20.00 -16.17 22.98
CA SER A 36 -20.56 -16.89 24.12
C SER A 36 -19.54 -17.93 24.63
N PRO A 37 -18.84 -17.64 25.75
CA PRO A 37 -17.81 -18.53 26.29
C PRO A 37 -18.36 -19.88 26.77
N ARG A 38 -19.61 -19.89 27.26
CA ARG A 38 -20.26 -21.09 27.83
C ARG A 38 -20.70 -22.05 26.72
N GLY A 39 -20.35 -23.32 26.85
CA GLY A 39 -20.75 -24.41 25.93
C GLY A 39 -19.99 -24.50 24.60
N THR A 40 -19.01 -23.61 24.37
CA THR A 40 -18.23 -23.55 23.13
C THR A 40 -16.93 -24.37 23.23
N SER A 41 -17.06 -25.70 23.21
CA SER A 41 -15.92 -26.64 23.15
C SER A 41 -15.61 -27.05 21.71
N ILE A 42 -14.35 -27.45 21.45
CA ILE A 42 -13.95 -27.97 20.14
C ILE A 42 -14.77 -29.20 19.71
N GLN A 43 -15.17 -30.03 20.67
CA GLN A 43 -16.00 -31.21 20.41
C GLN A 43 -17.42 -30.80 20.00
N ASN A 44 -18.00 -29.81 20.66
CA ASN A 44 -19.33 -29.29 20.32
C ASN A 44 -19.31 -28.64 18.94
N VAL A 45 -18.31 -27.81 18.64
CA VAL A 45 -18.17 -27.19 17.30
C VAL A 45 -17.97 -28.26 16.22
N ARG A 46 -17.18 -29.31 16.47
CA ARG A 46 -17.05 -30.43 15.52
C ARG A 46 -18.38 -31.16 15.28
N LYS A 47 -19.20 -31.37 16.30
CA LYS A 47 -20.55 -31.94 16.15
C LYS A 47 -21.46 -31.04 15.32
N LEU A 48 -21.44 -29.72 15.56
CA LEU A 48 -22.20 -28.76 14.76
C LEU A 48 -21.73 -28.73 13.31
N LEU A 49 -20.42 -28.74 13.06
CA LEU A 49 -19.86 -28.80 11.71
C LEU A 49 -20.22 -30.10 10.97
N GLN A 50 -20.25 -31.23 11.68
CA GLN A 50 -20.71 -32.50 11.12
C GLN A 50 -22.20 -32.44 10.73
N LYS A 51 -23.04 -31.89 11.59
CA LYS A 51 -24.47 -31.65 11.29
C LYS A 51 -24.66 -30.71 10.09
N LEU A 52 -23.94 -29.59 10.06
CA LEU A 52 -23.99 -28.64 8.94
C LEU A 52 -23.49 -29.29 7.63
N LYS A 53 -22.54 -30.22 7.71
CA LYS A 53 -22.07 -31.01 6.56
C LYS A 53 -23.15 -31.97 6.07
N GLU A 54 -23.83 -32.67 6.98
CA GLU A 54 -24.96 -33.56 6.64
C GLU A 54 -26.13 -32.79 6.01
N GLN A 55 -26.33 -31.53 6.42
CA GLN A 55 -27.29 -30.62 5.80
C GLN A 55 -26.83 -30.05 4.46
N ALA A 56 -25.62 -30.39 4.00
CA ALA A 56 -24.96 -29.82 2.83
C ALA A 56 -24.87 -28.29 2.90
N MET A 57 -24.62 -27.73 4.08
CA MET A 57 -24.36 -26.29 4.27
C MET A 57 -22.86 -26.00 4.22
N VAL A 58 -22.04 -26.89 4.77
CA VAL A 58 -20.58 -26.75 4.78
C VAL A 58 -19.89 -27.97 4.17
N GLU A 59 -18.74 -27.75 3.56
CA GLU A 59 -17.80 -28.78 3.13
C GLU A 59 -16.46 -28.59 3.83
N TYR A 60 -15.58 -29.60 3.77
CA TYR A 60 -14.21 -29.45 4.21
C TYR A 60 -13.20 -30.09 3.26
N ARG A 61 -11.97 -29.58 3.30
CA ARG A 61 -10.78 -30.21 2.73
C ARG A 61 -9.74 -30.42 3.82
N GLU A 62 -9.00 -31.53 3.76
CA GLU A 62 -7.94 -31.83 4.70
C GLU A 62 -6.60 -31.25 4.21
N ILE A 63 -5.84 -30.62 5.10
CA ILE A 63 -4.47 -30.16 4.81
C ILE A 63 -3.52 -31.36 4.91
N PRO A 64 -2.83 -31.76 3.81
CA PRO A 64 -1.98 -32.96 3.80
C PRO A 64 -0.94 -33.01 4.92
N ASP A 65 -0.34 -31.86 5.24
CA ASP A 65 0.77 -31.79 6.20
C ASP A 65 0.30 -31.84 7.67
N THR A 66 -0.90 -31.35 7.96
CA THR A 66 -1.38 -31.17 9.35
C THR A 66 -2.59 -32.02 9.70
N GLN A 67 -3.21 -32.66 8.70
CA GLN A 67 -4.48 -33.39 8.81
C GLN A 67 -5.62 -32.54 9.39
N GLU A 68 -5.50 -31.21 9.33
CA GLU A 68 -6.55 -30.31 9.80
C GLU A 68 -7.60 -30.11 8.71
N HIS A 69 -8.87 -30.11 9.12
CA HIS A 69 -9.99 -29.80 8.22
C HIS A 69 -10.18 -28.30 8.08
N VAL A 70 -10.20 -27.83 6.83
CA VAL A 70 -10.57 -26.48 6.45
C VAL A 70 -12.00 -26.49 5.94
N TYR A 71 -12.88 -25.81 6.67
CA TYR A 71 -14.30 -25.72 6.37
C TYR A 71 -14.61 -24.49 5.52
N PHE A 72 -15.57 -24.62 4.61
CA PHE A 72 -16.09 -23.54 3.76
C PHE A 72 -17.55 -23.80 3.43
N LEU A 73 -18.26 -22.74 3.01
CA LEU A 73 -19.67 -22.82 2.64
C LEU A 73 -19.87 -23.50 1.28
N THR A 74 -20.95 -24.26 1.17
CA THR A 74 -21.43 -24.83 -0.10
C THR A 74 -22.30 -23.83 -0.87
N ASP A 75 -22.56 -24.12 -2.14
CA ASP A 75 -23.47 -23.37 -3.00
C ASP A 75 -24.89 -23.28 -2.38
N LYS A 76 -25.34 -24.36 -1.71
CA LYS A 76 -26.62 -24.41 -0.98
C LYS A 76 -26.66 -23.43 0.20
N ALA A 77 -25.57 -23.32 0.96
CA ALA A 77 -25.50 -22.35 2.05
C ALA A 77 -25.51 -20.92 1.54
N PHE A 78 -24.83 -20.61 0.43
CA PHE A 78 -24.89 -19.28 -0.16
C PHE A 78 -26.28 -18.90 -0.63
N ALA A 79 -27.00 -19.82 -1.28
CA ALA A 79 -28.39 -19.60 -1.66
C ALA A 79 -29.28 -19.26 -0.44
N SER A 80 -29.01 -19.85 0.73
CA SER A 80 -29.76 -19.53 1.96
C SER A 80 -29.53 -18.10 2.48
N PHE A 81 -28.44 -17.45 2.07
CA PHE A 81 -28.15 -16.04 2.36
C PHE A 81 -28.70 -15.07 1.30
N GLY A 82 -29.41 -15.55 0.28
CA GLY A 82 -29.82 -14.73 -0.86
C GLY A 82 -28.66 -14.28 -1.73
N LEU A 83 -27.54 -15.01 -1.71
CA LEU A 83 -26.36 -14.75 -2.53
C LEU A 83 -26.24 -15.79 -3.63
N ASP A 84 -25.89 -15.35 -4.84
CA ASP A 84 -25.62 -16.26 -5.95
C ASP A 84 -24.30 -17.01 -5.72
N ALA A 85 -24.32 -18.34 -5.85
CA ALA A 85 -23.13 -19.19 -5.68
C ALA A 85 -21.96 -18.82 -6.62
N HIS A 86 -22.24 -18.09 -7.72
CA HIS A 86 -21.24 -17.59 -8.66
C HIS A 86 -20.41 -16.41 -8.14
N GLN A 87 -20.82 -15.74 -7.06
CA GLN A 87 -20.11 -14.56 -6.53
C GLN A 87 -18.83 -14.91 -5.76
N LEU A 88 -18.55 -16.19 -5.49
CA LEU A 88 -17.40 -16.58 -4.68
C LEU A 88 -16.54 -17.62 -5.41
N LYS A 89 -15.37 -17.16 -5.87
CA LYS A 89 -14.40 -18.02 -6.55
C LYS A 89 -13.81 -19.02 -5.56
N LYS A 90 -14.07 -20.32 -5.76
CA LYS A 90 -13.41 -21.39 -4.99
C LYS A 90 -11.90 -21.30 -5.19
N ILE A 91 -11.15 -21.17 -4.10
CA ILE A 91 -9.69 -21.06 -4.13
C ILE A 91 -9.09 -22.46 -4.32
N PRO A 92 -8.13 -22.65 -5.24
CA PRO A 92 -7.34 -23.88 -5.31
C PRO A 92 -6.71 -24.17 -3.96
N PHE A 93 -6.85 -25.39 -3.44
CA PHE A 93 -6.44 -25.70 -2.07
C PHE A 93 -4.94 -25.41 -1.81
N GLN A 94 -4.10 -25.57 -2.83
CA GLN A 94 -2.69 -25.18 -2.83
C GLN A 94 -2.44 -23.69 -2.47
N HIS A 95 -3.40 -22.80 -2.71
CA HIS A 95 -3.29 -21.36 -2.47
C HIS A 95 -3.94 -20.93 -1.15
N ILE A 96 -4.48 -21.88 -0.35
CA ILE A 96 -5.21 -21.54 0.88
C ILE A 96 -4.34 -20.85 1.93
N ARG A 97 -3.04 -21.15 1.94
CA ARG A 97 -2.07 -20.46 2.81
C ARG A 97 -1.79 -19.02 2.35
N HIS A 98 -1.79 -18.76 1.04
CA HIS A 98 -1.69 -17.40 0.52
C HIS A 98 -2.92 -16.62 0.95
N TYR A 99 -4.10 -17.20 0.75
CA TYR A 99 -5.37 -16.63 1.16
C TYR A 99 -5.39 -16.22 2.64
N TRP A 100 -5.05 -17.12 3.56
CA TRP A 100 -5.04 -16.78 4.99
C TRP A 100 -4.01 -15.71 5.35
N THR A 101 -2.88 -15.67 4.65
CA THR A 101 -1.87 -14.62 4.86
C THR A 101 -2.40 -13.26 4.41
N VAL A 102 -3.09 -13.21 3.26
CA VAL A 102 -3.81 -12.01 2.79
C VAL A 102 -4.87 -11.59 3.80
N ARG A 103 -5.71 -12.51 4.26
CA ARG A 103 -6.76 -12.21 5.26
C ARG A 103 -6.18 -11.67 6.57
N MET A 104 -5.04 -12.19 7.01
CA MET A 104 -4.37 -11.67 8.20
C MET A 104 -3.84 -10.25 7.98
N LEU A 105 -3.22 -10.00 6.82
CA LEU A 105 -2.79 -8.66 6.41
C LEU A 105 -3.97 -7.67 6.39
N GLU A 106 -5.09 -8.04 5.77
CA GLU A 106 -6.31 -7.23 5.71
C GLU A 106 -6.83 -6.88 7.11
N LYS A 107 -6.91 -7.87 8.01
CA LYS A 107 -7.39 -7.68 9.39
C LYS A 107 -6.48 -6.76 10.19
N MET A 108 -5.17 -6.98 10.11
CA MET A 108 -4.20 -6.16 10.83
C MET A 108 -4.24 -4.71 10.32
N LEU A 109 -4.24 -4.51 9.00
CA LEU A 109 -4.33 -3.16 8.44
C LEU A 109 -5.66 -2.48 8.75
N SER A 110 -6.79 -3.18 8.63
CA SER A 110 -8.10 -2.64 8.99
C SER A 110 -8.13 -2.17 10.45
N ARG A 111 -7.61 -2.99 11.37
CA ARG A 111 -7.48 -2.64 12.79
C ARG A 111 -6.61 -1.39 12.97
N ASP A 112 -5.45 -1.36 12.31
CA ASP A 112 -4.44 -0.32 12.50
C ASP A 112 -4.85 1.03 11.89
N ILE A 113 -5.65 1.00 10.82
CA ILE A 113 -6.16 2.19 10.11
C ILE A 113 -7.44 2.71 10.76
N ALA A 114 -8.28 1.85 11.36
CA ALA A 114 -9.57 2.25 11.95
C ALA A 114 -9.47 3.35 13.02
N ALA A 115 -8.30 3.51 13.66
CA ALA A 115 -8.05 4.56 14.66
C ALA A 115 -7.52 5.88 14.04
N THR A 116 -7.54 6.01 12.71
CA THR A 116 -6.94 7.15 11.99
C THR A 116 -7.96 7.83 11.08
N GLU A 117 -7.56 8.93 10.44
CA GLU A 117 -8.35 9.64 9.42
C GLU A 117 -8.36 8.94 8.03
N TYR A 118 -7.62 7.84 7.90
CA TYR A 118 -7.52 7.09 6.65
C TYR A 118 -8.59 5.99 6.59
N GLN A 119 -8.94 5.60 5.38
CA GLN A 119 -9.82 4.49 5.08
C GLN A 119 -9.07 3.46 4.24
N MET A 120 -9.45 2.19 4.35
CA MET A 120 -8.87 1.10 3.59
C MET A 120 -9.96 0.33 2.84
N GLU A 121 -9.68 0.04 1.57
CA GLU A 121 -10.40 -0.96 0.78
C GLU A 121 -9.43 -2.11 0.45
N SER A 122 -9.96 -3.32 0.35
CA SER A 122 -9.18 -4.45 -0.15
C SER A 122 -10.01 -5.35 -1.05
N THR A 123 -9.37 -5.82 -2.12
CA THR A 123 -9.89 -6.84 -3.02
C THR A 123 -8.93 -8.03 -2.98
N ASN A 124 -9.43 -9.22 -2.70
CA ASN A 124 -8.64 -10.46 -2.77
C ASN A 124 -9.30 -11.45 -3.73
N GLU A 125 -8.63 -12.58 -4.01
CA GLU A 125 -9.08 -13.55 -5.01
C GLU A 125 -10.51 -14.08 -4.82
N PHE A 126 -11.07 -13.98 -3.61
CA PHE A 126 -12.41 -14.44 -3.26
C PHE A 126 -13.51 -13.41 -3.57
N HIS A 127 -13.16 -12.11 -3.57
CA HIS A 127 -14.09 -11.00 -3.80
C HIS A 127 -13.72 -10.18 -5.06
N ASP A 128 -12.98 -10.80 -5.98
CA ASP A 128 -12.51 -10.19 -7.23
C ASP A 128 -13.54 -10.33 -8.36
N ASP A 129 -14.75 -9.81 -8.13
CA ASP A 129 -15.88 -9.94 -9.06
C ASP A 129 -15.60 -9.23 -10.40
N GLU A 130 -14.93 -8.08 -10.31
CA GLU A 130 -14.57 -7.24 -11.45
C GLU A 130 -13.27 -7.70 -12.15
N ASN A 131 -12.65 -8.80 -11.70
CA ASN A 131 -11.35 -9.29 -12.19
C ASN A 131 -10.22 -8.25 -12.11
N ARG A 132 -10.26 -7.37 -11.12
CA ARG A 132 -9.25 -6.32 -10.87
C ARG A 132 -7.87 -6.91 -10.61
N LEU A 133 -7.80 -8.07 -9.94
CA LEU A 133 -6.52 -8.71 -9.64
C LEU A 133 -5.84 -9.28 -10.89
N LEU A 134 -6.61 -9.60 -11.93
CA LEU A 134 -6.16 -10.17 -13.18
C LEU A 134 -5.96 -9.10 -14.25
N VAL A 135 -4.71 -8.82 -14.59
CA VAL A 135 -4.36 -7.92 -15.70
C VAL A 135 -3.86 -8.74 -16.88
N LYS A 136 -4.38 -8.45 -18.07
CA LYS A 136 -3.89 -8.99 -19.34
C LYS A 136 -3.46 -7.84 -20.22
N PHE A 137 -2.22 -7.86 -20.71
CA PHE A 137 -1.71 -6.83 -21.60
C PHE A 137 -0.84 -7.40 -22.71
N GLN A 138 -0.77 -6.67 -23.83
CA GLN A 138 0.05 -7.05 -24.99
C GLN A 138 1.39 -6.36 -24.91
N GLU A 139 2.47 -7.13 -25.01
CA GLU A 139 3.84 -6.61 -25.08
C GLU A 139 4.62 -7.42 -26.11
N ARG A 140 5.21 -6.75 -27.11
CA ARG A 140 5.98 -7.37 -28.20
C ARG A 140 5.29 -8.55 -28.89
N GLY A 141 3.97 -8.47 -29.08
CA GLY A 141 3.16 -9.50 -29.72
C GLY A 141 2.77 -10.69 -28.82
N ASN A 142 3.14 -10.67 -27.54
CA ASN A 142 2.74 -11.69 -26.57
C ASN A 142 1.70 -11.13 -25.58
N THR A 143 0.74 -11.98 -25.22
CA THR A 143 -0.19 -11.68 -24.12
C THR A 143 0.47 -12.04 -22.80
N ILE A 144 0.77 -11.02 -21.99
CA ILE A 144 1.25 -11.20 -20.62
C ILE A 144 0.05 -11.15 -19.68
N GLN A 145 0.00 -12.11 -18.75
CA GLN A 145 -1.01 -12.17 -17.71
C GLN A 145 -0.35 -12.03 -16.34
N LEU A 146 -0.84 -11.08 -15.55
CA LEU A 146 -0.48 -10.87 -14.15
C LEU A 146 -1.71 -11.10 -13.29
N ARG A 147 -1.54 -11.86 -12.21
CA ARG A 147 -2.59 -12.08 -11.22
C ARG A 147 -1.99 -11.94 -9.83
N SER A 148 -2.43 -10.91 -9.12
CA SER A 148 -2.02 -10.62 -7.74
C SER A 148 -2.88 -11.42 -6.75
N ASP A 149 -2.36 -11.73 -5.56
CA ASP A 149 -3.13 -12.40 -4.51
C ASP A 149 -4.20 -11.45 -3.90
N ALA A 150 -3.87 -10.15 -3.83
CA ALA A 150 -4.80 -9.11 -3.41
C ALA A 150 -4.39 -7.72 -3.92
N GLU A 151 -5.26 -6.75 -3.67
CA GLU A 151 -5.05 -5.33 -3.82
C GLU A 151 -5.53 -4.61 -2.55
N ILE A 152 -4.74 -3.65 -2.08
CA ILE A 152 -5.03 -2.81 -0.92
C ILE A 152 -4.98 -1.36 -1.38
N ARG A 153 -6.02 -0.61 -1.04
CA ARG A 153 -6.13 0.83 -1.33
C ARG A 153 -6.34 1.57 -0.03
N ILE A 154 -5.58 2.63 0.16
CA ILE A 154 -5.71 3.52 1.31
C ILE A 154 -6.13 4.88 0.82
N SER A 155 -7.21 5.43 1.37
CA SER A 155 -7.75 6.76 1.03
C SER A 155 -7.86 7.66 2.25
N LYS A 156 -7.98 8.96 2.00
CA LYS A 156 -8.26 10.01 2.99
C LYS A 156 -9.15 11.05 2.34
N ASN A 157 -10.32 11.32 2.92
CA ASN A 157 -11.37 12.18 2.36
C ASN A 157 -11.78 11.76 0.93
N GLU A 158 -12.06 10.46 0.73
CA GLU A 158 -12.42 9.87 -0.57
C GLU A 158 -11.30 9.90 -1.65
N GLU A 159 -10.14 10.49 -1.34
CA GLU A 159 -8.97 10.51 -2.21
C GLU A 159 -8.03 9.36 -1.84
N GLU A 160 -7.88 8.36 -2.73
CA GLU A 160 -6.87 7.32 -2.55
C GLU A 160 -5.45 7.92 -2.59
N ARG A 161 -4.67 7.55 -1.59
CA ARG A 161 -3.30 7.97 -1.34
C ARG A 161 -2.28 6.93 -1.76
N LEU A 162 -2.68 5.65 -1.71
CA LEU A 162 -1.80 4.52 -1.98
C LEU A 162 -2.61 3.35 -2.53
N CYS A 163 -2.06 2.70 -3.55
CA CYS A 163 -2.51 1.39 -4.00
C CYS A 163 -1.33 0.40 -3.98
N MET A 164 -1.58 -0.79 -3.44
CA MET A 164 -0.61 -1.88 -3.39
C MET A 164 -1.24 -3.16 -3.93
N ARG A 165 -0.60 -3.77 -4.91
CA ARG A 165 -0.83 -5.17 -5.27
C ARG A 165 -0.03 -6.06 -4.35
N VAL A 166 -0.71 -7.02 -3.72
CA VAL A 166 -0.11 -7.94 -2.76
C VAL A 166 0.28 -9.22 -3.48
N GLU A 167 1.49 -9.66 -3.20
CA GLU A 167 2.07 -10.92 -3.68
C GLU A 167 2.60 -11.69 -2.48
N ILE A 168 2.09 -12.89 -2.25
CA ILE A 168 2.52 -13.77 -1.18
C ILE A 168 3.49 -14.81 -1.76
N ASP A 169 4.71 -14.88 -1.21
CA ASP A 169 5.66 -15.96 -1.44
C ASP A 169 5.89 -16.70 -0.12
N MET A 170 5.39 -17.94 -0.05
CA MET A 170 5.59 -18.83 1.11
C MET A 170 7.02 -19.35 1.23
N GLY A 171 7.95 -18.86 0.40
CA GLY A 171 9.37 -19.22 0.40
C GLY A 171 9.71 -20.43 -0.47
N THR A 172 8.73 -20.97 -1.20
CA THR A 172 8.85 -22.17 -2.03
C THR A 172 9.17 -21.85 -3.49
N GLU A 173 8.91 -20.63 -3.95
CA GLU A 173 9.14 -20.27 -5.35
C GLU A 173 10.63 -20.24 -5.69
N SER A 174 10.97 -20.50 -6.95
CA SER A 174 12.34 -20.29 -7.43
C SER A 174 12.62 -18.79 -7.60
N ILE A 175 13.61 -18.29 -6.86
CA ILE A 175 14.03 -16.88 -6.97
C ILE A 175 14.54 -16.57 -8.39
N SER A 176 15.29 -17.48 -8.99
CA SER A 176 15.99 -17.21 -10.26
C SER A 176 15.09 -17.29 -11.49
N SER A 177 13.96 -18.01 -11.42
CA SER A 177 13.04 -18.19 -12.55
C SER A 177 11.67 -17.56 -12.29
N THR A 178 10.93 -18.05 -11.29
CA THR A 178 9.55 -17.63 -11.02
C THR A 178 9.47 -16.16 -10.61
N LEU A 179 10.25 -15.74 -9.60
CA LEU A 179 10.23 -14.35 -9.14
C LEU A 179 10.78 -13.39 -10.20
N ARG A 180 11.86 -13.77 -10.89
CA ARG A 180 12.41 -12.98 -12.01
C ARG A 180 11.35 -12.72 -13.08
N SER A 181 10.66 -13.77 -13.52
CA SER A 181 9.62 -13.64 -14.53
C SER A 181 8.46 -12.77 -14.04
N LYS A 182 8.04 -12.95 -12.78
CA LYS A 182 6.98 -12.15 -12.17
C LYS A 182 7.35 -10.67 -12.14
N TRP A 183 8.55 -10.32 -11.70
CA TRP A 183 9.00 -8.92 -11.64
C TRP A 183 9.27 -8.31 -13.00
N ASN A 184 9.75 -9.08 -13.98
CA ASN A 184 9.80 -8.63 -15.37
C ASN A 184 8.40 -8.28 -15.87
N ASN A 185 7.40 -9.13 -15.60
CA ASN A 185 6.03 -8.87 -16.02
C ASN A 185 5.43 -7.65 -15.29
N TYR A 186 5.65 -7.51 -13.99
CA TYR A 186 5.23 -6.31 -13.24
C TYR A 186 5.90 -5.04 -13.76
N HIS A 187 7.19 -5.11 -14.08
CA HIS A 187 7.92 -4.00 -14.67
C HIS A 187 7.31 -3.59 -16.02
N LEU A 188 7.04 -4.55 -16.90
CA LEU A 188 6.36 -4.29 -18.18
C LEU A 188 4.95 -3.75 -17.98
N TYR A 189 4.21 -4.28 -17.00
CA TYR A 189 2.88 -3.78 -16.65
C TYR A 189 2.93 -2.32 -16.19
N PHE A 190 3.86 -1.97 -15.29
CA PHE A 190 4.10 -0.59 -14.84
C PHE A 190 4.57 0.34 -15.97
N GLN A 191 4.96 -0.20 -17.11
CA GLN A 191 5.31 0.54 -18.33
C GLN A 191 4.22 0.51 -19.40
N SER A 192 3.15 -0.26 -19.23
CA SER A 192 2.15 -0.47 -20.27
C SER A 192 1.15 0.67 -20.34
N SER A 193 0.66 0.98 -21.56
CA SER A 193 -0.47 1.90 -21.75
C SER A 193 -1.81 1.36 -21.21
N GLN A 194 -1.82 0.10 -20.75
CA GLN A 194 -2.97 -0.61 -20.22
C GLN A 194 -3.02 -0.64 -18.69
N ILE A 195 -2.10 0.06 -18.00
CA ILE A 195 -2.30 0.41 -16.60
C ILE A 195 -3.69 1.05 -16.50
N SER A 196 -4.55 0.53 -15.60
CA SER A 196 -5.91 1.07 -15.47
C SER A 196 -5.86 2.59 -15.39
N LYS A 197 -6.79 3.27 -16.08
CA LYS A 197 -6.91 4.73 -16.01
C LYS A 197 -7.05 5.23 -14.57
N ASP A 198 -7.49 4.36 -13.67
CA ASP A 198 -7.61 4.61 -12.24
C ASP A 198 -6.25 4.81 -11.54
N TYR A 199 -5.18 4.18 -12.03
CA TYR A 199 -3.82 4.32 -11.47
C TYR A 199 -3.01 5.44 -12.14
N ILE A 200 -3.55 6.17 -13.12
CA ILE A 200 -2.87 7.32 -13.78
C ILE A 200 -2.47 8.42 -12.78
N THR A 201 -3.13 8.46 -11.62
CA THR A 201 -2.95 9.55 -10.65
C THR A 201 -2.14 9.15 -9.41
N ARG A 202 -1.82 7.86 -9.24
CA ARG A 202 -1.38 7.29 -7.95
C ARG A 202 -0.28 6.23 -8.11
N PRO A 203 0.66 6.14 -7.17
CA PRO A 203 1.74 5.16 -7.23
C PRO A 203 1.20 3.77 -6.93
N LEU A 204 1.36 2.86 -7.90
CA LEU A 204 1.09 1.44 -7.72
C LEU A 204 2.36 0.76 -7.21
N TYR A 205 2.27 0.16 -6.03
CA TYR A 205 3.35 -0.67 -5.49
C TYR A 205 3.00 -2.13 -5.52
N MET A 206 4.04 -2.95 -5.46
CA MET A 206 3.92 -4.35 -5.08
C MET A 206 4.32 -4.50 -3.62
N LEU A 207 3.40 -4.97 -2.79
CA LEU A 207 3.68 -5.42 -1.44
C LEU A 207 4.02 -6.92 -1.50
N PHE A 208 5.31 -7.24 -1.43
CA PHE A 208 5.81 -8.60 -1.51
C PHE A 208 5.99 -9.17 -0.11
N VAL A 209 5.11 -10.10 0.27
CA VAL A 209 5.10 -10.74 1.58
C VAL A 209 5.86 -12.07 1.49
N THR A 210 6.99 -12.16 2.18
CA THR A 210 7.87 -13.34 2.12
C THR A 210 8.61 -13.50 3.45
N PRO A 211 9.13 -14.71 3.78
CA PRO A 211 9.97 -14.89 4.97
C PRO A 211 11.15 -13.93 5.02
N GLN A 212 11.44 -13.36 6.20
CA GLN A 212 12.48 -12.35 6.41
C GLN A 212 13.85 -12.81 5.90
N ALA A 213 14.19 -14.08 6.14
CA ALA A 213 15.47 -14.67 5.73
C ALA A 213 15.67 -14.65 4.20
N ARG A 214 14.58 -14.60 3.44
CA ARG A 214 14.58 -14.65 1.98
C ARG A 214 14.70 -13.27 1.34
N ILE A 215 14.23 -12.22 2.01
CA ILE A 215 14.30 -10.83 1.56
C ILE A 215 15.74 -10.44 1.21
N ALA A 216 16.71 -10.72 2.08
CA ALA A 216 18.10 -10.36 1.84
C ALA A 216 18.68 -11.01 0.57
N ASN A 217 18.36 -12.28 0.31
CA ASN A 217 18.79 -13.00 -0.89
C ASN A 217 18.14 -12.41 -2.16
N ILE A 218 16.85 -12.10 -2.07
CA ILE A 218 16.11 -11.40 -3.13
C ILE A 218 16.75 -10.05 -3.46
N CYS A 219 16.93 -9.18 -2.46
CA CYS A 219 17.49 -7.84 -2.66
C CYS A 219 18.91 -7.93 -3.22
N HIS A 220 19.70 -8.91 -2.79
CA HIS A 220 21.04 -9.13 -3.35
C HIS A 220 20.99 -9.55 -4.83
N LYS A 221 20.19 -10.56 -5.18
CA LYS A 221 20.12 -11.10 -6.54
C LYS A 221 19.53 -10.13 -7.57
N PHE A 222 18.69 -9.22 -7.12
CA PHE A 222 17.93 -8.33 -7.99
C PHE A 222 18.15 -6.85 -7.67
N LYS A 223 19.27 -6.51 -7.00
CA LYS A 223 19.62 -5.13 -6.62
C LYS A 223 19.52 -4.13 -7.78
N LYS A 224 19.84 -4.58 -9.01
CA LYS A 224 19.82 -3.76 -10.23
C LYS A 224 18.55 -3.92 -11.07
N HIS A 225 17.54 -4.64 -10.58
CA HIS A 225 16.32 -4.90 -11.32
C HIS A 225 15.41 -3.67 -11.32
N GLU A 226 14.89 -3.30 -12.48
CA GLU A 226 14.16 -2.04 -12.69
C GLU A 226 12.84 -1.94 -11.92
N ALA A 227 12.24 -3.08 -11.57
CA ALA A 227 11.04 -3.13 -10.70
C ALA A 227 11.33 -2.81 -9.22
N MET A 228 12.57 -2.93 -8.74
CA MET A 228 12.88 -2.86 -7.29
C MET A 228 12.44 -1.59 -6.57
N PRO A 229 12.45 -0.40 -7.20
CA PRO A 229 11.91 0.80 -6.57
C PRO A 229 10.40 0.76 -6.27
N TYR A 230 9.66 -0.15 -6.91
CA TYR A 230 8.21 -0.32 -6.77
C TYR A 230 7.83 -1.48 -5.85
N ILE A 231 8.80 -2.13 -5.22
CA ILE A 231 8.58 -3.29 -4.37
C ILE A 231 8.89 -2.92 -2.92
N PHE A 232 7.88 -3.10 -2.06
CA PHE A 232 8.06 -3.10 -0.61
C PHE A 232 7.96 -4.52 -0.10
N PHE A 233 8.89 -4.90 0.77
CA PHE A 233 8.92 -6.22 1.39
C PHE A 233 8.28 -6.14 2.77
N LEU A 234 7.31 -7.02 3.03
CA LEU A 234 6.78 -7.24 4.37
C LEU A 234 7.25 -8.61 4.87
N PRO A 235 8.06 -8.67 5.94
CA PRO A 235 8.40 -9.93 6.58
C PRO A 235 7.14 -10.69 7.00
N MET A 236 7.00 -11.93 6.52
CA MET A 236 5.86 -12.79 6.83
C MET A 236 5.70 -13.03 8.35
N GLU A 237 6.81 -12.98 9.10
CA GLU A 237 6.89 -13.12 10.55
C GLU A 237 6.23 -11.96 11.32
N ASN A 238 5.78 -10.91 10.62
CA ASN A 238 4.93 -9.85 11.18
C ASN A 238 3.44 -10.19 11.08
N LEU A 239 3.07 -11.13 10.21
CA LEU A 239 1.68 -11.56 10.00
C LEU A 239 1.40 -12.92 10.65
N GLN A 240 2.37 -13.82 10.64
CA GLN A 240 2.19 -15.19 11.11
C GLN A 240 2.86 -15.41 12.48
N PRO A 241 2.23 -16.19 13.38
CA PRO A 241 2.85 -16.53 14.64
C PRO A 241 4.00 -17.52 14.41
N PHE A 242 5.03 -17.43 15.25
CA PHE A 242 5.97 -18.53 15.43
C PHE A 242 5.56 -19.36 16.65
N LEU A 243 6.09 -20.58 16.73
CA LEU A 243 5.64 -21.57 17.70
C LEU A 243 6.71 -21.77 18.77
N LEU A 244 6.26 -21.81 20.03
CA LEU A 244 7.07 -22.22 21.17
C LEU A 244 6.50 -23.49 21.79
N ASP A 245 7.37 -24.23 22.47
CA ASP A 245 6.99 -25.41 23.23
C ASP A 245 6.12 -25.02 24.45
N LEU A 246 5.12 -25.85 24.78
CA LEU A 246 4.23 -25.64 25.92
C LEU A 246 4.96 -25.62 27.27
N ARG A 247 6.17 -26.20 27.37
CA ARG A 247 7.01 -26.14 28.58
C ARG A 247 7.25 -24.72 29.08
N HIS A 248 7.21 -23.72 28.19
CA HIS A 248 7.41 -22.32 28.53
C HIS A 248 6.20 -21.68 29.20
N GLN A 249 5.04 -22.34 29.21
CA GLN A 249 3.84 -21.81 29.85
C GLN A 249 4.07 -21.50 31.34
N GLU A 250 4.82 -22.35 32.05
CA GLU A 250 5.13 -22.12 33.46
C GLU A 250 6.00 -20.88 33.68
N ASP A 251 6.98 -20.65 32.80
CA ASP A 251 7.80 -19.43 32.83
C ASP A 251 6.93 -18.19 32.58
N LEU A 252 6.01 -18.24 31.60
CA LEU A 252 5.09 -17.15 31.30
C LEU A 252 4.10 -16.87 32.45
N ASP A 253 3.54 -17.92 33.06
CA ASP A 253 2.63 -17.82 34.21
C ASP A 253 3.30 -17.22 35.45
N ARG A 254 4.60 -17.45 35.61
CA ARG A 254 5.43 -16.89 36.69
C ARG A 254 6.05 -15.54 36.32
N ALA A 255 5.67 -14.95 35.17
CA ALA A 255 6.25 -13.72 34.63
C ALA A 255 7.78 -13.73 34.56
N LYS A 256 8.37 -14.88 34.26
CA LYS A 256 9.82 -15.12 34.27
C LYS A 256 10.35 -15.25 32.85
N VAL A 257 11.35 -14.44 32.51
CA VAL A 257 12.09 -14.58 31.25
C VAL A 257 13.30 -15.51 31.44
N SER A 258 13.09 -16.81 31.25
CA SER A 258 14.15 -17.81 31.43
C SER A 258 15.21 -17.76 30.32
N SER A 259 16.39 -18.36 30.58
CA SER A 259 17.44 -18.50 29.57
C SER A 259 16.97 -19.33 28.37
N ASP A 260 16.18 -20.38 28.62
CA ASP A 260 15.71 -21.28 27.57
C ASP A 260 14.60 -20.64 26.73
N LEU A 261 13.69 -19.87 27.34
CA LEU A 261 12.73 -19.05 26.59
C LEU A 261 13.46 -18.10 25.63
N ARG A 262 14.50 -17.39 26.11
CA ARG A 262 15.32 -16.52 25.25
C ARG A 262 16.11 -17.26 24.18
N LYS A 263 16.50 -18.52 24.39
CA LYS A 263 17.14 -19.35 23.35
C LYS A 263 16.13 -19.71 22.26
N ASP A 264 14.90 -20.05 22.65
CA ASP A 264 13.87 -20.43 21.68
C ASP A 264 13.36 -19.22 20.88
N PHE A 265 13.31 -18.01 21.46
CA PHE A 265 13.13 -16.78 20.66
C PHE A 265 14.27 -16.57 19.65
N ARG A 266 15.52 -16.78 20.07
CA ARG A 266 16.70 -16.63 19.19
C ARG A 266 16.73 -17.65 18.06
N SER A 267 16.28 -18.89 18.29
CA SER A 267 16.20 -19.91 17.24
C SER A 267 15.20 -19.52 16.14
N GLN A 268 14.17 -18.75 16.51
CA GLN A 268 13.20 -18.13 15.60
C GLN A 268 13.67 -16.77 15.04
N LYS A 269 14.95 -16.41 15.22
CA LYS A 269 15.56 -15.12 14.82
C LYS A 269 14.89 -13.89 15.44
N LYS A 270 14.22 -14.05 16.58
CA LYS A 270 13.65 -12.95 17.38
C LYS A 270 14.56 -12.64 18.57
N LYS A 271 14.45 -11.42 19.10
CA LYS A 271 15.20 -10.98 20.28
C LYS A 271 14.26 -10.92 21.49
N LEU A 272 14.79 -11.35 22.64
CA LEU A 272 14.13 -11.25 23.94
C LEU A 272 15.20 -11.01 25.01
N SER A 273 15.15 -9.84 25.65
CA SER A 273 16.03 -9.45 26.76
C SER A 273 15.65 -10.18 28.04
N ALA A 274 16.57 -10.25 29.00
CA ALA A 274 16.28 -10.84 30.32
C ALA A 274 15.38 -9.93 31.18
N SER A 275 15.33 -8.64 30.85
CA SER A 275 14.55 -7.60 31.53
C SER A 275 13.16 -7.40 30.93
N ALA A 276 12.80 -8.14 29.87
CA ALA A 276 11.49 -8.05 29.26
C ALA A 276 10.37 -8.32 30.29
N HIS A 277 9.33 -7.50 30.24
CA HIS A 277 8.21 -7.59 31.16
C HIS A 277 7.14 -8.53 30.59
N ILE A 278 6.67 -9.48 31.40
CA ILE A 278 5.60 -10.40 31.04
C ILE A 278 4.36 -10.05 31.86
N GLN A 279 3.27 -9.73 31.18
CA GLN A 279 1.97 -9.50 31.77
C GLN A 279 0.99 -10.58 31.33
N LYS A 280 0.43 -11.31 32.30
CA LYS A 280 -0.67 -12.25 32.03
C LYS A 280 -1.96 -11.48 31.79
N GLN A 281 -2.61 -11.77 30.69
CA GLN A 281 -3.98 -11.38 30.33
C GLN A 281 -4.86 -12.64 30.40
N GLU A 282 -6.20 -12.50 30.39
CA GLU A 282 -7.15 -13.61 30.63
C GLU A 282 -6.70 -14.97 30.06
N ASP A 283 -6.59 -15.05 28.73
CA ASP A 283 -6.18 -16.26 28.01
C ASP A 283 -4.87 -16.07 27.22
N SER A 284 -4.01 -15.12 27.60
CA SER A 284 -2.78 -14.82 26.85
C SER A 284 -1.70 -14.16 27.71
N TRP A 285 -0.49 -14.05 27.17
CA TRP A 285 0.61 -13.31 27.81
C TRP A 285 1.11 -12.23 26.87
N LEU A 286 1.23 -11.01 27.38
CA LEU A 286 1.89 -9.91 26.69
C LEU A 286 3.33 -9.83 27.19
N ILE A 287 4.29 -9.86 26.26
CA ILE A 287 5.70 -9.59 26.55
C ILE A 287 6.06 -8.23 25.97
N GLU A 288 6.57 -7.34 26.81
CA GLU A 288 7.09 -6.02 26.41
C GLU A 288 8.58 -5.94 26.70
N ASP A 289 9.36 -5.81 25.63
CA ASP A 289 10.82 -5.76 25.68
C ASP A 289 11.29 -4.38 25.23
N GLN A 290 11.47 -3.49 26.20
CA GLN A 290 11.92 -2.11 25.94
C GLN A 290 13.34 -2.07 25.37
N GLU A 291 14.23 -2.98 25.80
CA GLU A 291 15.62 -3.01 25.32
C GLU A 291 15.69 -3.30 23.82
N ASN A 292 14.83 -4.20 23.32
CA ASN A 292 14.79 -4.56 21.90
C ASN A 292 13.72 -3.81 21.11
N ALA A 293 12.98 -2.88 21.73
CA ALA A 293 11.81 -2.21 21.15
C ALA A 293 10.83 -3.21 20.50
N ALA A 294 10.52 -4.30 21.21
CA ALA A 294 9.71 -5.39 20.71
C ALA A 294 8.54 -5.70 21.65
N SER A 295 7.40 -6.09 21.08
CA SER A 295 6.24 -6.54 21.84
C SER A 295 5.68 -7.82 21.21
N TYR A 296 5.32 -8.78 22.05
CA TYR A 296 4.83 -10.09 21.64
C TYR A 296 3.56 -10.45 22.39
N LEU A 297 2.56 -10.97 21.67
CA LEU A 297 1.37 -11.57 22.26
C LEU A 297 1.47 -13.08 22.12
N ILE A 298 1.40 -13.79 23.25
CA ILE A 298 1.48 -15.25 23.30
C ILE A 298 0.10 -15.80 23.64
N GLN A 299 -0.40 -16.70 22.80
CA GLN A 299 -1.66 -17.40 23.01
C GLN A 299 -1.43 -18.90 23.17
N PRO A 300 -2.12 -19.56 24.13
CA PRO A 300 -2.01 -20.98 24.32
C PRO A 300 -2.68 -21.74 23.16
N GLY A 301 -1.96 -22.72 22.62
CA GLY A 301 -2.47 -23.70 21.68
C GLY A 301 -2.60 -25.09 22.29
N ALA A 302 -3.14 -26.04 21.53
CA ALA A 302 -3.36 -27.41 22.02
C ALA A 302 -2.06 -28.20 22.29
N LYS A 303 -0.98 -27.88 21.56
CA LYS A 303 0.32 -28.57 21.66
C LYS A 303 1.51 -27.63 21.77
N GLN A 304 1.31 -26.35 21.47
CA GLN A 304 2.34 -25.33 21.33
C GLN A 304 1.77 -23.96 21.70
N LEU A 305 2.62 -23.02 22.04
CA LEU A 305 2.27 -21.61 22.24
C LEU A 305 2.43 -20.87 20.92
N PHE A 306 1.45 -20.06 20.55
CA PHE A 306 1.50 -19.19 19.37
C PHE A 306 1.99 -17.81 19.77
N VAL A 307 3.10 -17.37 19.20
CA VAL A 307 3.69 -16.07 19.50
C VAL A 307 3.54 -15.13 18.31
N TYR A 308 2.74 -14.09 18.50
CA TYR A 308 2.50 -13.04 17.52
C TYR A 308 3.40 -11.83 17.83
N THR A 309 4.08 -11.30 16.81
CA THR A 309 4.75 -10.01 16.93
C THR A 309 3.67 -8.92 16.94
N LYS A 310 3.61 -8.11 18.01
CA LYS A 310 2.66 -6.99 18.09
C LYS A 310 3.25 -5.79 17.36
N VAL A 311 2.82 -5.60 16.12
CA VAL A 311 3.19 -4.47 15.26
C VAL A 311 1.94 -3.75 14.77
N ASN A 312 2.06 -2.45 14.56
CA ASN A 312 1.11 -1.65 13.80
C ASN A 312 1.62 -1.54 12.35
N LEU A 313 0.99 -2.26 11.43
CA LEU A 313 1.42 -2.31 10.02
C LEU A 313 1.27 -0.96 9.31
N PHE A 314 0.44 -0.06 9.84
CA PHE A 314 0.24 1.26 9.27
C PHE A 314 1.31 2.26 9.74
N SER A 315 1.48 2.43 11.05
CA SER A 315 2.37 3.44 11.63
C SER A 315 3.82 3.00 11.76
N ASP A 316 4.08 1.72 12.05
CA ASP A 316 5.43 1.24 12.37
C ASP A 316 6.24 1.02 11.10
N ALA A 317 7.56 1.23 11.19
CA ALA A 317 8.49 1.07 10.06
C ALA A 317 8.83 -0.41 9.80
N VAL A 318 7.82 -1.20 9.48
CA VAL A 318 7.92 -2.67 9.31
C VAL A 318 8.19 -3.11 7.87
N LEU A 319 7.97 -2.23 6.89
CA LEU A 319 8.25 -2.52 5.49
C LEU A 319 9.72 -2.26 5.17
N LEU A 320 10.27 -3.09 4.30
CA LEU A 320 11.65 -2.97 3.83
C LEU A 320 11.67 -2.54 2.37
N THR A 321 12.49 -1.54 2.06
CA THR A 321 12.85 -1.25 0.67
C THR A 321 13.93 -2.22 0.18
N HIS A 322 14.15 -2.28 -1.14
CA HIS A 322 15.25 -3.08 -1.71
C HIS A 322 16.65 -2.64 -1.22
N GLU A 323 16.78 -1.40 -0.73
CA GLU A 323 18.02 -0.86 -0.13
C GLU A 323 18.19 -1.27 1.34
N GLY A 324 17.23 -1.98 1.92
CA GLY A 324 17.24 -2.36 3.34
C GLY A 324 16.80 -1.23 4.28
N ARG A 325 16.16 -0.17 3.76
CA ARG A 325 15.58 0.89 4.60
C ARG A 325 14.22 0.45 5.12
N HIS A 326 13.97 0.76 6.38
CA HIS A 326 12.67 0.56 7.01
C HIS A 326 11.75 1.74 6.72
N VAL A 327 10.52 1.47 6.30
CA VAL A 327 9.48 2.48 6.02
C VAL A 327 8.15 2.01 6.60
N SER A 328 7.29 2.96 6.98
CA SER A 328 5.92 2.68 7.39
C SER A 328 4.95 2.99 6.26
N LEU A 329 3.80 2.31 6.22
CA LEU A 329 2.75 2.66 5.26
C LEU A 329 2.28 4.11 5.45
N PHE A 330 2.18 4.57 6.69
CA PHE A 330 1.86 5.95 7.02
C PHE A 330 2.85 6.93 6.37
N SER A 331 4.16 6.65 6.41
CA SER A 331 5.16 7.53 5.77
C SER A 331 4.98 7.58 4.24
N LEU A 332 4.55 6.47 3.64
CA LEU A 332 4.29 6.38 2.20
C LEU A 332 3.01 7.11 1.79
N THR A 333 1.96 7.05 2.63
CA THR A 333 0.69 7.77 2.39
C THR A 333 0.82 9.27 2.65
N SER A 334 1.42 9.65 3.78
CA SER A 334 1.56 11.06 4.20
C SER A 334 2.63 11.82 3.43
N GLY A 335 3.74 11.17 3.05
CA GLY A 335 4.85 11.82 2.33
C GLY A 335 4.46 12.44 0.98
N ARG A 336 3.27 12.09 0.46
CA ARG A 336 2.74 12.53 -0.84
C ARG A 336 1.45 13.33 -0.74
N GLU A 337 0.96 13.55 0.47
CA GLU A 337 -0.34 14.13 0.71
C GLU A 337 -0.49 15.45 -0.05
N PHE A 338 0.49 16.33 0.05
CA PHE A 338 0.40 17.64 -0.59
C PHE A 338 0.39 17.56 -2.13
N LEU A 339 1.21 16.70 -2.74
CA LEU A 339 1.21 16.54 -4.20
C LEU A 339 -0.12 15.97 -4.72
N LEU A 340 -0.72 15.03 -4.00
CA LEU A 340 -2.01 14.45 -4.37
C LEU A 340 -3.15 15.44 -4.15
N SER A 341 -3.13 16.19 -3.05
CA SER A 341 -4.09 17.27 -2.80
C SER A 341 -3.97 18.39 -3.84
N PHE A 342 -2.75 18.71 -4.30
CA PHE A 342 -2.51 19.61 -5.42
C PHE A 342 -3.13 19.11 -6.72
N HIS A 343 -2.91 17.84 -7.06
CA HIS A 343 -3.53 17.24 -8.23
C HIS A 343 -5.06 17.31 -8.17
N SER A 344 -5.66 17.00 -7.02
CA SER A 344 -7.11 17.06 -6.82
C SER A 344 -7.66 18.49 -6.91
N ALA A 345 -6.98 19.45 -6.28
CA ALA A 345 -7.34 20.86 -6.32
C ALA A 345 -7.32 21.40 -7.75
N VAL A 346 -6.25 21.14 -8.52
CA VAL A 346 -6.16 21.52 -9.93
C VAL A 346 -7.27 20.89 -10.77
N LYS A 347 -7.50 19.57 -10.62
CA LYS A 347 -8.54 18.86 -11.37
C LYS A 347 -9.94 19.43 -11.11
N THR A 348 -10.22 19.83 -9.88
CA THR A 348 -11.50 20.43 -9.50
C THR A 348 -11.59 21.87 -10.00
N ALA A 349 -10.55 22.68 -9.78
CA ALA A 349 -10.49 24.07 -10.24
C ALA A 349 -10.63 24.19 -11.76
N THR A 350 -10.07 23.24 -12.53
CA THR A 350 -10.17 23.20 -13.99
C THR A 350 -11.62 23.24 -14.49
N LYS A 351 -12.57 22.68 -13.74
CA LYS A 351 -14.00 22.71 -14.11
C LYS A 351 -14.58 24.12 -14.14
N HIS A 352 -13.98 25.06 -13.40
CA HIS A 352 -14.39 26.47 -13.34
C HIS A 352 -13.70 27.35 -14.38
N HIS A 353 -12.78 26.78 -15.19
CA HIS A 353 -11.97 27.51 -16.17
C HIS A 353 -12.11 26.95 -17.61
N PRO A 354 -13.31 26.95 -18.21
CA PRO A 354 -13.56 26.29 -19.50
C PRO A 354 -12.81 26.88 -20.71
N ARG A 355 -12.26 28.09 -20.57
CA ARG A 355 -11.40 28.74 -21.59
C ARG A 355 -10.00 28.14 -21.65
N TYR A 356 -9.60 27.38 -20.62
CA TYR A 356 -8.29 26.76 -20.50
C TYR A 356 -8.42 25.24 -20.55
N ASP A 357 -7.49 24.59 -21.23
CA ASP A 357 -7.23 23.16 -21.09
C ASP A 357 -6.03 22.98 -20.15
N ILE A 358 -6.33 22.62 -18.91
CA ILE A 358 -5.36 22.44 -17.83
C ILE A 358 -5.07 20.95 -17.69
N GLN A 359 -3.82 20.57 -17.92
CA GLN A 359 -3.33 19.22 -17.79
C GLN A 359 -2.35 19.15 -16.64
N ILE A 360 -2.66 18.34 -15.64
CA ILE A 360 -1.74 17.99 -14.58
C ILE A 360 -1.39 16.51 -14.68
N GLN A 361 -0.11 16.20 -14.59
CA GLN A 361 0.36 14.83 -14.59
C GLN A 361 1.43 14.65 -13.52
N THR A 362 1.26 13.64 -12.67
CA THR A 362 2.27 13.21 -11.69
C THR A 362 3.03 12.01 -12.26
N ILE A 363 4.31 11.83 -11.90
CA ILE A 363 5.15 10.77 -12.50
C ILE A 363 4.79 9.37 -12.03
N PHE A 364 3.91 9.24 -11.02
CA PHE A 364 3.68 8.02 -10.25
C PHE A 364 3.36 6.76 -11.08
N SER A 365 2.95 6.90 -12.33
CA SER A 365 2.56 5.81 -13.23
C SER A 365 2.81 6.15 -14.70
N MET A 366 4.05 6.52 -15.05
CA MET A 366 4.43 6.68 -16.46
C MET A 366 4.63 5.31 -17.13
N PRO A 367 3.82 4.93 -18.15
CA PRO A 367 4.33 4.10 -19.22
C PRO A 367 5.55 4.78 -19.86
N ALA A 368 6.52 4.00 -20.34
CA ALA A 368 7.76 4.51 -20.93
C ALA A 368 7.56 5.40 -22.17
N GLN A 369 6.32 5.60 -22.63
CA GLN A 369 5.92 6.29 -23.85
C GLN A 369 4.96 7.46 -23.61
N ASN A 370 5.22 8.35 -22.66
CA ASN A 370 4.63 9.69 -22.75
C ASN A 370 5.55 10.57 -23.62
N PRO A 371 5.15 10.93 -24.85
CA PRO A 371 5.97 11.73 -25.75
C PRO A 371 6.16 13.18 -25.29
N PHE A 372 5.43 13.62 -24.25
CA PHE A 372 5.43 15.01 -23.78
C PHE A 372 6.02 15.20 -22.37
N PHE A 373 6.36 14.11 -21.67
CA PHE A 373 7.19 14.21 -20.48
C PHE A 373 8.61 14.53 -20.94
N PRO A 374 9.41 15.40 -20.26
CA PRO A 374 10.73 15.73 -20.76
C PRO A 374 11.52 14.44 -20.99
N MET A 375 11.75 14.14 -22.27
CA MET A 375 12.59 13.04 -22.78
C MET A 375 14.03 13.10 -22.25
N LEU A 376 14.32 14.13 -21.45
CA LEU A 376 15.60 14.62 -20.97
C LEU A 376 15.98 14.13 -19.57
N ILE A 377 15.14 13.36 -18.87
CA ILE A 377 15.61 12.65 -17.67
C ILE A 377 16.24 11.33 -18.13
N PRO A 378 17.58 11.18 -18.08
CA PRO A 378 18.23 9.93 -18.43
C PRO A 378 17.61 8.78 -17.66
N TYR A 379 17.47 7.62 -18.28
CA TYR A 379 16.96 6.41 -17.62
C TYR A 379 17.71 6.14 -16.30
N GLU A 380 19.02 6.38 -16.32
CA GLU A 380 19.95 6.30 -15.21
C GLU A 380 19.76 7.37 -14.13
N ASN A 381 18.86 8.35 -14.28
CA ASN A 381 18.53 9.32 -13.22
C ASN A 381 17.11 9.10 -12.67
N ARG A 382 16.36 8.14 -13.22
CA ARG A 382 14.99 7.82 -12.76
C ARG A 382 14.96 7.11 -11.41
N HIS A 383 16.08 6.54 -10.97
CA HIS A 383 16.24 5.96 -9.64
C HIS A 383 16.50 7.01 -8.54
N CYS A 384 16.79 8.27 -8.90
CA CYS A 384 16.64 9.42 -8.02
C CYS A 384 15.13 9.70 -7.88
N LEU A 385 14.45 8.78 -7.20
CA LEU A 385 13.01 8.56 -7.21
C LEU A 385 12.22 9.85 -7.04
N TRP A 386 11.67 10.35 -8.16
CA TRP A 386 10.60 11.35 -8.26
C TRP A 386 11.00 12.83 -8.38
N GLN A 387 12.06 13.18 -9.11
CA GLN A 387 12.27 14.58 -9.54
C GLN A 387 12.46 14.74 -11.06
N PRO A 388 11.66 15.59 -11.72
CA PRO A 388 10.42 16.19 -11.25
C PRO A 388 9.40 15.22 -10.65
N HIS A 389 8.43 15.71 -9.88
CA HIS A 389 7.34 14.87 -9.34
C HIS A 389 6.12 14.83 -10.27
N GLY A 390 6.13 15.67 -11.31
CA GLY A 390 5.07 15.82 -12.30
C GLY A 390 5.29 17.05 -13.17
N TYR A 391 4.30 17.39 -13.99
CA TYR A 391 4.20 18.66 -14.67
C TYR A 391 2.76 19.21 -14.62
N LEU A 392 2.64 20.52 -14.70
CA LEU A 392 1.41 21.25 -14.98
C LEU A 392 1.58 21.93 -16.34
N LYS A 393 0.64 21.68 -17.24
CA LYS A 393 0.55 22.31 -18.55
C LYS A 393 -0.78 23.02 -18.67
N ILE A 394 -0.78 24.25 -19.13
CA ILE A 394 -2.01 25.01 -19.37
C ILE A 394 -2.00 25.47 -20.82
N ARG A 395 -3.13 25.26 -21.49
CA ARG A 395 -3.39 25.73 -22.84
C ARG A 395 -4.59 26.65 -22.85
N LYS A 396 -4.55 27.72 -23.63
CA LYS A 396 -5.67 28.64 -23.84
C LYS A 396 -6.24 28.39 -25.22
N LYS A 397 -7.57 28.33 -25.33
CA LYS A 397 -8.24 28.33 -26.64
C LYS A 397 -8.25 29.74 -27.20
N HIS A 398 -7.64 29.94 -28.37
CA HIS A 398 -7.72 31.19 -29.12
C HIS A 398 -8.95 31.23 -30.03
N GLU A 399 -9.24 32.39 -30.64
CA GLU A 399 -10.41 32.65 -31.47
C GLU A 399 -10.59 31.64 -32.63
N ASN A 400 -9.49 31.05 -33.12
CA ASN A 400 -9.50 30.02 -34.17
C ASN A 400 -9.74 28.59 -33.65
N ASN A 401 -10.09 28.43 -32.37
CA ASN A 401 -10.23 27.15 -31.66
C ASN A 401 -8.94 26.30 -31.56
N GLU A 402 -7.79 26.83 -32.00
CA GLU A 402 -6.50 26.18 -31.80
C GLU A 402 -6.03 26.37 -30.35
N PRO A 403 -5.68 25.29 -29.63
CA PRO A 403 -5.13 25.37 -28.29
C PRO A 403 -3.67 25.83 -28.37
N GLN A 404 -3.35 26.97 -27.73
CA GLN A 404 -1.98 27.42 -27.56
C GLN A 404 -1.51 27.15 -26.15
N ASP A 405 -0.34 26.55 -26.03
CA ASP A 405 0.33 26.36 -24.75
C ASP A 405 0.66 27.75 -24.16
N ILE A 406 0.41 27.95 -22.86
CA ILE A 406 0.73 29.20 -22.15
C ILE A 406 1.58 28.95 -20.90
N LEU A 407 1.55 27.73 -20.37
CA LEU A 407 2.38 27.27 -19.26
C LEU A 407 2.88 25.87 -19.54
N LEU A 408 4.17 25.65 -19.26
CA LEU A 408 4.67 24.33 -18.90
C LEU A 408 5.57 24.43 -17.67
N ALA A 409 5.13 23.86 -16.55
CA ALA A 409 5.91 23.88 -15.32
C ALA A 409 6.12 22.49 -14.74
N LEU A 410 7.35 22.21 -14.32
CA LEU A 410 7.70 20.99 -13.60
C LEU A 410 7.33 21.12 -12.13
N ILE A 411 6.78 20.07 -11.54
CA ILE A 411 6.34 20.05 -10.14
C ILE A 411 7.45 19.45 -9.28
N PHE A 412 7.78 20.10 -8.16
CA PHE A 412 8.65 19.61 -7.10
C PHE A 412 7.87 19.54 -5.80
N SER A 413 7.80 18.37 -5.16
CA SER A 413 7.26 18.25 -3.81
C SER A 413 8.39 18.20 -2.80
N ALA A 414 8.52 19.27 -2.01
CA ALA A 414 9.49 19.39 -0.93
C ALA A 414 9.00 18.65 0.33
N SER A 415 8.80 17.34 0.22
CA SER A 415 8.53 16.50 1.40
C SER A 415 9.74 16.52 2.35
N ASN A 416 9.52 16.21 3.64
CA ASN A 416 10.36 16.49 4.83
C ASN A 416 11.85 16.03 4.85
N SER A 417 12.47 15.72 3.71
CA SER A 417 13.89 15.38 3.57
C SER A 417 14.77 16.64 3.50
N PRO A 418 16.07 16.55 3.87
CA PRO A 418 17.00 17.66 3.71
C PRO A 418 17.11 18.05 2.23
N LEU A 419 16.78 19.30 1.94
CA LEU A 419 16.83 19.87 0.60
C LEU A 419 18.27 20.26 0.30
N THR A 420 18.82 19.72 -0.80
CA THR A 420 20.16 20.04 -1.31
C THR A 420 20.05 20.64 -2.71
N GLN A 421 21.12 21.29 -3.19
CA GLN A 421 21.17 21.82 -4.55
C GLN A 421 21.02 20.71 -5.61
N GLU A 422 21.51 19.51 -5.33
CA GLU A 422 21.40 18.36 -6.24
C GLU A 422 19.95 17.98 -6.56
N ALA A 423 19.01 18.22 -5.63
CA ALA A 423 17.59 17.98 -5.85
C ALA A 423 16.97 18.88 -6.94
N PHE A 424 17.59 20.02 -7.24
CA PHE A 424 17.10 20.96 -8.26
C PHE A 424 17.81 20.80 -9.60
N ARG A 425 18.90 20.02 -9.66
CA ARG A 425 19.68 19.77 -10.88
C ARG A 425 18.86 19.23 -12.06
N PRO A 426 17.89 18.31 -11.89
CA PRO A 426 17.05 17.86 -13.01
C PRO A 426 16.23 18.98 -13.66
N TYR A 427 15.83 19.98 -12.87
CA TYR A 427 15.05 21.14 -13.33
C TYR A 427 15.93 22.15 -14.05
N GLU A 428 17.15 22.37 -13.53
CA GLU A 428 18.18 23.17 -14.20
C GLU A 428 18.52 22.62 -15.58
N ASN A 429 18.75 21.31 -15.67
CA ASN A 429 19.03 20.64 -16.95
C ASN A 429 17.86 20.80 -17.93
N PHE A 430 16.62 20.64 -17.47
CA PHE A 430 15.44 20.83 -18.31
C PHE A 430 15.33 22.24 -18.87
N LEU A 431 15.54 23.26 -18.03
CA LEU A 431 15.46 24.66 -18.45
C LEU A 431 16.63 25.10 -19.34
N ALA A 432 17.74 24.35 -19.36
CA ALA A 432 18.89 24.61 -20.22
C ALA A 432 18.73 24.07 -21.66
N GLU A 433 17.73 23.23 -21.94
CA GLU A 433 17.54 22.54 -23.23
C GLU A 433 16.69 23.37 -24.22
N GLU A 434 17.15 24.58 -24.54
CA GLU A 434 16.44 25.60 -25.36
C GLU A 434 15.92 25.06 -26.71
N THR A 435 16.70 24.21 -27.40
CA THR A 435 16.35 23.60 -28.70
C THR A 435 15.23 22.57 -28.64
N LEU A 436 14.91 22.03 -27.47
CA LEU A 436 13.82 21.07 -27.28
C LEU A 436 12.59 21.75 -26.71
N LEU A 437 12.77 22.72 -25.82
CA LEU A 437 11.70 23.59 -25.33
C LEU A 437 10.97 24.26 -26.51
N SER A 438 11.73 24.80 -27.47
CA SER A 438 11.21 25.34 -28.73
C SER A 438 10.44 24.36 -29.63
N LYS A 439 10.63 23.04 -29.47
CA LYS A 439 9.85 22.01 -30.20
C LYS A 439 8.54 21.63 -29.48
N ILE A 440 8.48 21.86 -28.17
CA ILE A 440 7.32 21.56 -27.35
C ILE A 440 6.32 22.72 -27.42
N THR A 441 6.77 23.91 -27.79
CA THR A 441 5.98 25.14 -27.67
C THR A 441 6.09 26.06 -28.88
N ALA A 442 4.97 26.58 -29.36
CA ALA A 442 4.95 27.69 -30.30
C ALA A 442 4.73 29.00 -29.51
N LEU A 443 5.65 29.97 -29.63
CA LEU A 443 5.59 31.33 -29.04
C LEU A 443 5.88 31.40 -27.52
N PRO A 444 6.07 32.58 -26.87
CA PRO A 444 6.82 32.65 -25.61
C PRO A 444 5.99 32.08 -24.45
N ILE A 445 6.36 30.89 -24.02
CA ILE A 445 5.70 30.14 -22.95
C ILE A 445 6.44 30.37 -21.64
N TYR A 446 5.69 30.57 -20.55
CA TYR A 446 6.31 30.56 -19.24
C TYR A 446 6.71 29.11 -18.89
N TYR A 447 8.02 28.90 -18.79
CA TYR A 447 8.61 27.68 -18.26
C TYR A 447 8.98 27.89 -16.80
N GLY A 448 8.58 26.95 -15.94
CA GLY A 448 8.76 27.12 -14.52
C GLY A 448 8.98 25.86 -13.71
N CYS A 449 9.31 26.08 -12.46
CA CYS A 449 9.35 25.07 -11.41
C CYS A 449 8.29 25.44 -10.36
N LEU A 450 7.27 24.59 -10.20
CA LEU A 450 6.28 24.71 -9.12
C LEU A 450 6.76 23.87 -7.94
N VAL A 451 7.00 24.52 -6.81
CA VAL A 451 7.53 23.90 -5.60
C VAL A 451 6.43 23.86 -4.55
N LEU A 452 5.94 22.66 -4.27
CA LEU A 452 4.99 22.37 -3.21
C LEU A 452 5.77 22.24 -1.89
N VAL A 453 5.66 23.23 -1.01
CA VAL A 453 6.34 23.34 0.29
C VAL A 453 5.38 23.16 1.46
N GLN A 454 5.81 22.53 2.56
CA GLN A 454 4.97 22.35 3.74
C GLN A 454 4.86 23.61 4.59
N THR A 455 5.95 24.38 4.67
CA THR A 455 6.06 25.51 5.60
C THR A 455 6.76 26.71 5.00
N GLN A 456 6.53 27.90 5.58
CA GLN A 456 7.22 29.12 5.19
C GLN A 456 8.75 29.03 5.32
N PRO A 457 9.32 28.48 6.42
CA PRO A 457 10.77 28.32 6.54
C PRO A 457 11.40 27.45 5.44
N GLN A 458 10.66 26.47 4.90
CA GLN A 458 11.17 25.67 3.77
C GLN A 458 11.32 26.52 2.49
N ILE A 459 10.46 27.52 2.28
CA ILE A 459 10.61 28.45 1.15
C ILE A 459 11.94 29.19 1.28
N GLU A 460 12.23 29.74 2.46
CA GLU A 460 13.48 30.46 2.72
C GLU A 460 14.71 29.57 2.53
N GLN A 461 14.63 28.30 2.97
CA GLN A 461 15.68 27.32 2.74
C GLN A 461 15.90 27.06 1.25
N ILE A 462 14.83 26.84 0.48
CA ILE A 462 14.93 26.59 -0.96
C ILE A 462 15.42 27.83 -1.70
N GLN A 463 14.97 29.03 -1.32
CA GLN A 463 15.45 30.29 -1.90
C GLN A 463 16.97 30.45 -1.74
N LYS A 464 17.53 30.06 -0.58
CA LYS A 464 18.99 30.02 -0.36
C LYS A 464 19.67 28.99 -1.26
N ILE A 465 19.11 27.79 -1.40
CA ILE A 465 19.64 26.75 -2.30
C ILE A 465 19.65 27.24 -3.76
N LEU A 466 18.61 27.97 -4.16
CA LEU A 466 18.43 28.49 -5.51
C LEU A 466 19.13 29.83 -5.75
N GLU A 467 19.88 30.38 -4.78
CA GLU A 467 20.38 31.76 -4.84
C GLU A 467 21.13 32.08 -6.14
N ASN A 468 21.96 31.13 -6.60
CA ASN A 468 22.74 31.21 -7.84
C ASN A 468 22.17 30.35 -8.98
N SER A 469 20.97 29.81 -8.82
CA SER A 469 20.35 28.93 -9.80
C SER A 469 19.61 29.71 -10.88
N LYS A 470 19.76 29.28 -12.13
CA LYS A 470 19.03 29.85 -13.28
C LYS A 470 17.52 29.65 -13.19
N ILE A 471 17.04 28.71 -12.38
CA ILE A 471 15.61 28.39 -12.26
C ILE A 471 14.89 29.29 -11.24
N LYS A 472 15.64 30.03 -10.40
CA LYS A 472 15.11 30.91 -9.35
C LYS A 472 14.01 31.86 -9.84
N PRO A 473 14.18 32.66 -10.91
CA PRO A 473 13.13 33.59 -11.38
C PRO A 473 11.88 32.86 -11.90
N CYS A 474 12.06 31.62 -12.35
CA CYS A 474 11.02 30.75 -12.88
C CYS A 474 10.41 29.82 -11.82
N THR A 475 10.76 30.00 -10.55
CA THR A 475 10.26 29.17 -9.45
C THR A 475 9.06 29.82 -8.79
N ARG A 476 8.02 29.03 -8.52
CA ARG A 476 6.83 29.44 -7.75
C ARG A 476 6.60 28.46 -6.62
N PHE A 477 6.22 28.95 -5.45
CA PHE A 477 5.95 28.15 -4.27
C PHE A 477 4.46 28.13 -3.95
N LEU A 478 3.95 26.98 -3.52
CA LEU A 478 2.58 26.81 -3.03
C LEU A 478 2.62 26.16 -1.65
N LEU A 479 1.82 26.68 -0.71
CA LEU A 479 1.62 26.11 0.62
C LEU A 479 0.33 25.26 0.68
N PRO A 480 0.22 24.28 1.62
CA PRO A 480 -0.92 23.37 1.65
C PRO A 480 -2.25 24.11 1.91
N LYS A 481 -2.23 25.11 2.78
CA LYS A 481 -3.41 25.94 3.10
C LYS A 481 -3.97 26.71 1.90
N ASP A 482 -3.13 26.97 0.91
CA ASP A 482 -3.48 27.76 -0.28
C ASP A 482 -3.81 26.84 -1.48
N CYS A 483 -3.71 25.53 -1.30
CA CYS A 483 -3.99 24.51 -2.28
C CYS A 483 -5.44 24.04 -2.23
N LEU A 484 -6.36 24.97 -2.49
CA LEU A 484 -7.80 24.70 -2.51
C LEU A 484 -8.38 24.98 -3.91
N PRO A 485 -9.38 24.22 -4.39
CA PRO A 485 -9.93 24.38 -5.74
C PRO A 485 -10.36 25.80 -6.09
N ASP A 486 -10.93 26.52 -5.13
CA ASP A 486 -11.45 27.89 -5.22
C ASP A 486 -10.39 28.98 -5.04
N ARG A 487 -9.14 28.60 -4.73
CA ARG A 487 -8.04 29.54 -4.47
C ARG A 487 -6.88 29.37 -5.44
N ILE A 488 -6.62 28.14 -5.88
CA ILE A 488 -5.37 27.75 -6.54
C ILE A 488 -5.08 28.49 -7.84
N PHE A 489 -6.11 28.94 -8.57
CA PHE A 489 -5.93 29.73 -9.79
C PHE A 489 -6.43 31.16 -9.67
N ASP A 490 -7.45 31.39 -8.85
CA ASP A 490 -8.17 32.67 -8.74
C ASP A 490 -7.61 33.63 -7.69
N GLN A 491 -6.85 33.14 -6.71
CA GLN A 491 -6.28 33.97 -5.65
C GLN A 491 -4.77 34.11 -5.78
N PRO A 492 -4.18 35.20 -5.23
CA PRO A 492 -2.74 35.39 -5.23
C PRO A 492 -2.09 34.45 -4.22
N VAL A 493 -1.90 33.19 -4.62
CA VAL A 493 -1.38 32.11 -3.76
C VAL A 493 -0.01 31.61 -4.18
N TRP A 494 0.42 31.91 -5.41
CA TRP A 494 1.70 31.47 -5.96
C TRP A 494 2.80 32.43 -5.57
N ARG A 495 3.66 32.02 -4.65
CA ARG A 495 4.75 32.84 -4.12
C ARG A 495 5.95 32.81 -5.05
N THR A 496 6.53 33.94 -5.38
CA THR A 496 7.79 34.02 -6.13
C THR A 496 9.01 33.86 -5.22
N ALA A 497 10.20 33.75 -5.81
CA ALA A 497 11.45 33.75 -5.06
C ALA A 497 11.70 35.09 -4.33
N GLU A 498 11.07 36.17 -4.78
CA GLU A 498 11.13 37.51 -4.20
C GLU A 498 10.03 37.77 -3.16
N GLY A 499 9.17 36.77 -2.89
CA GLY A 499 8.11 36.85 -1.87
C GLY A 499 6.80 37.49 -2.34
N GLN A 500 6.67 37.81 -3.63
CA GLN A 500 5.41 38.30 -4.20
C GLN A 500 4.42 37.15 -4.35
N CYS A 501 3.14 37.40 -4.08
CA CYS A 501 2.07 36.43 -4.34
C CYS A 501 1.36 36.79 -5.66
N LEU A 502 1.27 35.83 -6.57
CA LEU A 502 0.67 36.00 -7.89
C LEU A 502 -0.57 35.11 -8.04
N THR A 503 -1.58 35.59 -8.77
CA THR A 503 -2.64 34.75 -9.33
C THR A 503 -2.09 34.01 -10.55
N PHE A 504 -2.65 32.85 -10.87
CA PHE A 504 -2.17 32.09 -12.03
C PHE A 504 -2.80 32.59 -13.33
N PHE A 505 -4.10 32.92 -13.26
CA PHE A 505 -4.78 33.65 -14.30
C PHE A 505 -4.90 35.10 -13.85
N GLU A 506 -4.54 36.03 -14.72
CA GLU A 506 -5.02 37.39 -14.56
C GLU A 506 -6.53 37.35 -14.75
N GLU A 507 -7.30 37.93 -13.82
CA GLU A 507 -8.66 38.33 -14.14
C GLU A 507 -8.56 39.15 -15.42
N SER A 508 -9.21 38.69 -16.48
CA SER A 508 -9.47 39.55 -17.63
C SER A 508 -10.27 40.72 -17.09
N ARG A 509 -9.57 41.80 -16.73
CA ARG A 509 -10.16 43.12 -16.64
C ARG A 509 -10.60 43.38 -18.07
N ASP A 510 -11.88 43.14 -18.34
CA ASP A 510 -12.53 43.58 -19.55
C ASP A 510 -12.12 45.04 -19.77
N ARG A 511 -11.32 45.25 -20.82
CA ARG A 511 -11.03 46.51 -21.45
C ARG A 511 -11.28 46.34 -22.92
#